data_AF-A0A925BQL4-F1
#
_entry.id   AF-A0A925BQL4-F1
#
_cell.length_a   1.000
_cell.length_b   1.000
_cell.length_c   1.000
_cell.angle_alpha   90.00
_cell.angle_beta   90.00
_cell.angle_gamma   90.00
#
_symmetry.space_group_name_H-M   'P 1'
#
loop_
_entity.id
_entity.type
_entity.pdbx_description
1 polymer ?
#
loop_
_entity_poly.entity_id
_entity_poly.type
_entity_poly.pdbx_seq_one_letter_code
_entity_poly.pdbx_strand_id
1 'polypeptide(L)'
;ERFAKFQTQVGQTRSAIQQTELAHLVPPGKRPKARFMNLASTLHWAAMVLWLLDHPAAKGRAVITPERLQDKLGWLREYAADVARWGACQRVVSIGVTFMNEQGLSHGAAQRFGKLVASELTDHASRDVAHRLTTFLKQSESQLRAGERLPLITEILESSFGLYKQLERQQSKGGFTSLLASFGSLLRPTTPASIRKAFSRVSVKDTQAWIKTHITETLTSKRQAAYREFQSTHTRATKLDATT
;
A
#
# COMPACT_ATOMS: atom_id res chain seq x y z
N GLU A 1 -16.14 16.07 -16.80
CA GLU A 1 -15.38 17.19 -17.41
C GLU A 1 -14.64 18.07 -16.40
N ARG A 2 -15.30 18.62 -15.36
CA ARG A 2 -14.66 19.51 -14.36
C ARG A 2 -13.44 18.92 -13.64
N PHE A 3 -13.51 17.65 -13.25
CA PHE A 3 -12.38 16.94 -12.63
C PHE A 3 -11.17 16.79 -13.59
N ALA A 4 -11.41 16.61 -14.90
CA ALA A 4 -10.31 16.52 -15.86
C ALA A 4 -9.58 17.86 -16.01
N LYS A 5 -10.34 18.98 -16.05
CA LYS A 5 -9.77 20.34 -16.06
C LYS A 5 -8.93 20.61 -14.81
N PHE A 6 -9.45 20.25 -13.63
CA PHE A 6 -8.71 20.30 -12.37
C PHE A 6 -7.38 19.54 -12.48
N GLN A 7 -7.40 18.29 -12.95
CA GLN A 7 -6.20 17.47 -13.10
C GLN A 7 -5.19 18.06 -14.10
N THR A 8 -5.65 18.76 -15.14
CA THR A 8 -4.79 19.49 -16.08
C THR A 8 -4.11 20.67 -15.37
N GLN A 9 -4.86 21.49 -14.63
CA GLN A 9 -4.31 22.63 -13.89
C GLN A 9 -3.33 22.21 -12.78
N VAL A 10 -3.60 21.09 -12.08
CA VAL A 10 -2.63 20.48 -11.15
C VAL A 10 -1.30 20.15 -11.87
N GLY A 11 -1.39 19.61 -13.09
CA GLY A 11 -0.22 19.29 -13.92
C GLY A 11 0.57 20.54 -14.33
N GLN A 12 -0.14 21.57 -14.80
CA GLN A 12 0.47 22.86 -15.18
C GLN A 12 1.12 23.56 -13.98
N THR A 13 0.45 23.53 -12.82
CA THR A 13 0.95 24.10 -11.56
C THR A 13 2.29 23.49 -11.17
N ARG A 14 2.44 22.16 -11.25
CA ARG A 14 3.73 21.50 -11.00
C ARG A 14 4.85 22.14 -11.81
N SER A 15 4.69 22.20 -13.14
CA SER A 15 5.71 22.73 -14.03
C SER A 15 6.02 24.19 -13.72
N ALA A 16 5.02 24.97 -13.31
CA ALA A 16 5.15 26.39 -13.03
C ALA A 16 5.88 26.71 -11.71
N ILE A 17 5.89 25.81 -10.72
CA ILE A 17 6.38 26.11 -9.36
C ILE A 17 7.51 25.22 -8.86
N GLN A 18 7.85 24.13 -9.57
CA GLN A 18 8.82 23.13 -9.09
C GLN A 18 10.27 23.63 -8.94
N GLN A 19 10.63 24.72 -9.60
CA GLN A 19 11.98 25.34 -9.56
C GLN A 19 11.89 26.79 -9.13
N THR A 20 10.98 27.10 -8.21
CA THR A 20 10.76 28.46 -7.69
C THR A 20 10.70 28.44 -6.16
N GLU A 21 10.54 29.61 -5.56
CA GLU A 21 10.26 29.84 -4.13
C GLU A 21 8.98 29.13 -3.61
N LEU A 22 8.17 28.58 -4.52
CA LEU A 22 6.94 27.83 -4.24
C LEU A 22 7.14 26.30 -4.31
N ALA A 23 8.38 25.81 -4.44
CA ALA A 23 8.67 24.39 -4.67
C ALA A 23 8.14 23.46 -3.56
N HIS A 24 8.02 23.92 -2.31
CA HIS A 24 7.41 23.17 -1.21
C HIS A 24 5.89 23.00 -1.35
N LEU A 25 5.25 23.74 -2.25
CA LEU A 25 3.82 23.66 -2.57
C LEU A 25 3.55 22.88 -3.87
N VAL A 26 4.57 22.23 -4.44
CA VAL A 26 4.39 21.37 -5.61
C VAL A 26 3.36 20.27 -5.30
N PRO A 27 2.35 20.05 -6.17
CA PRO A 27 1.37 18.98 -5.96
C PRO A 27 2.05 17.60 -5.91
N PRO A 28 1.37 16.56 -5.39
CA PRO A 28 1.90 15.20 -5.41
C PRO A 28 2.01 14.63 -6.83
N GLY A 29 3.01 13.76 -7.04
CA GLY A 29 3.34 13.16 -8.34
C GLY A 29 2.17 12.35 -8.92
N LYS A 30 1.89 12.50 -10.22
CA LYS A 30 0.92 11.61 -10.89
C LYS A 30 1.54 10.23 -11.07
N ARG A 31 0.94 9.20 -10.49
CA ARG A 31 1.25 7.81 -10.83
C ARG A 31 0.30 7.38 -11.96
N PRO A 32 0.81 6.98 -13.14
CA PRO A 32 -0.04 6.60 -14.28
C PRO A 32 -0.85 5.33 -14.00
N LYS A 33 -0.34 4.44 -13.14
CA LYS A 33 -1.05 3.27 -12.61
C LYS A 33 -1.77 3.64 -11.30
N ALA A 34 -2.98 3.12 -11.10
CA ALA A 34 -3.81 3.31 -9.91
C ALA A 34 -4.20 4.77 -9.61
N ARG A 35 -4.80 5.46 -10.59
CA ARG A 35 -5.23 6.87 -10.50
C ARG A 35 -6.12 7.18 -9.28
N PHE A 36 -6.93 6.21 -8.86
CA PHE A 36 -7.80 6.31 -7.68
C PHE A 36 -7.02 6.37 -6.37
N MET A 37 -5.94 5.59 -6.23
CA MET A 37 -5.13 5.55 -5.00
C MET A 37 -4.37 6.85 -4.74
N ASN A 38 -4.20 7.70 -5.77
CA ASN A 38 -3.49 8.98 -5.66
C ASN A 38 -4.44 10.18 -5.54
N LEU A 39 -5.75 9.94 -5.48
CA LEU A 39 -6.73 11.02 -5.39
C LEU A 39 -6.68 11.69 -4.01
N ALA A 40 -6.55 10.90 -2.93
CA ALA A 40 -6.47 11.41 -1.56
C ALA A 40 -5.34 12.42 -1.37
N SER A 41 -4.12 12.10 -1.81
CA SER A 41 -2.96 13.00 -1.70
C SER A 41 -3.18 14.30 -2.46
N THR A 42 -3.74 14.22 -3.66
CA THR A 42 -4.02 15.40 -4.51
C THR A 42 -5.09 16.29 -3.89
N LEU A 43 -6.17 15.71 -3.35
CA LEU A 43 -7.22 16.47 -2.68
C LEU A 43 -6.75 17.06 -1.35
N HIS A 44 -5.91 16.34 -0.60
CA HIS A 44 -5.29 16.87 0.62
C HIS A 44 -4.38 18.06 0.32
N TRP A 45 -3.56 17.97 -0.74
CA TRP A 45 -2.76 19.09 -1.22
C TRP A 45 -3.64 20.29 -1.60
N ALA A 46 -4.71 20.06 -2.38
CA ALA A 46 -5.60 21.14 -2.80
C ALA A 46 -6.28 21.82 -1.60
N ALA A 47 -6.76 21.04 -0.62
CA ALA A 47 -7.34 21.57 0.61
C ALA A 47 -6.32 22.37 1.44
N MET A 48 -5.09 21.88 1.56
CA MET A 48 -4.00 22.58 2.24
C MET A 48 -3.66 23.92 1.54
N VAL A 49 -3.59 23.94 0.21
CA VAL A 49 -3.32 25.18 -0.53
C VAL A 49 -4.48 26.17 -0.43
N LEU A 50 -5.73 25.71 -0.50
CA LEU A 50 -6.90 26.54 -0.24
C LEU A 50 -6.85 27.17 1.15
N TRP A 51 -6.51 26.37 2.16
CA TRP A 51 -6.31 26.88 3.52
C TRP A 51 -5.19 27.92 3.56
N LEU A 52 -4.03 27.67 2.94
CA LEU A 52 -2.95 28.66 2.88
C LEU A 52 -3.40 29.96 2.20
N LEU A 53 -4.14 29.89 1.10
CA LEU A 53 -4.65 31.07 0.40
C LEU A 53 -5.50 31.95 1.32
N ASP A 54 -6.25 31.36 2.25
CA ASP A 54 -7.11 32.05 3.23
C ASP A 54 -6.41 32.45 4.54
N HIS A 55 -5.20 31.95 4.81
CA HIS A 55 -4.48 32.18 6.07
C HIS A 55 -3.16 32.92 5.83
N PRO A 56 -3.19 34.27 5.72
CA PRO A 56 -2.00 35.07 5.40
C PRO A 56 -0.90 34.98 6.46
N ALA A 57 -1.25 34.75 7.72
CA ALA A 57 -0.30 34.60 8.83
C ALA A 57 0.33 33.19 8.92
N ALA A 58 -0.01 32.27 8.02
CA ALA A 58 0.51 30.90 8.06
C ALA A 58 2.03 30.88 7.80
N LYS A 59 2.79 30.21 8.68
CA LYS A 59 4.25 30.05 8.55
C LYS A 59 4.68 29.46 7.20
N GLY A 60 3.85 28.62 6.60
CA GLY A 60 4.09 28.05 5.25
C GLY A 60 4.16 29.08 4.12
N ARG A 61 3.75 30.33 4.37
CA ARG A 61 3.80 31.46 3.42
C ARG A 61 4.95 32.44 3.70
N ALA A 62 5.77 32.24 4.74
CA ALA A 62 6.68 33.27 5.25
C ALA A 62 7.65 33.84 4.20
N VAL A 63 7.99 33.06 3.17
CA VAL A 63 8.90 33.44 2.08
C VAL A 63 8.19 33.76 0.76
N ILE A 64 6.85 33.83 0.76
CA ILE A 64 6.02 33.97 -0.44
C ILE A 64 5.13 35.21 -0.32
N THR A 65 5.23 36.13 -1.28
CA THR A 65 4.34 37.30 -1.36
C THR A 65 2.89 36.86 -1.67
N PRO A 66 1.86 37.50 -1.08
CA PRO A 66 0.45 37.18 -1.36
C PRO A 66 0.08 37.16 -2.84
N GLU A 67 0.59 38.12 -3.61
CA GLU A 67 0.33 38.29 -5.04
C GLU A 67 0.85 37.08 -5.83
N ARG A 68 2.06 36.63 -5.50
CA ARG A 68 2.69 35.46 -6.11
C ARG A 68 1.95 34.17 -5.81
N LEU A 69 1.50 33.99 -4.57
CA LEU A 69 0.70 32.83 -4.18
C LEU A 69 -0.64 32.82 -4.95
N GLN A 70 -1.28 33.98 -5.05
CA GLN A 70 -2.54 34.13 -5.77
C GLN A 70 -2.38 33.90 -7.28
N ASP A 71 -1.32 34.43 -7.90
CA ASP A 71 -0.98 34.22 -9.32
C ASP A 71 -0.82 32.72 -9.65
N LYS A 72 -0.08 31.98 -8.84
CA LYS A 72 0.26 30.58 -9.14
C LYS A 72 -0.76 29.55 -8.66
N LEU A 73 -1.45 29.83 -7.56
CA LEU A 73 -2.32 28.85 -6.89
C LEU A 73 -3.76 29.34 -6.69
N GLY A 74 -4.06 30.61 -6.96
CA GLY A 74 -5.38 31.21 -6.76
C GLY A 74 -6.49 30.56 -7.58
N TRP A 75 -6.16 29.93 -8.72
CA TRP A 75 -7.10 29.17 -9.54
C TRP A 75 -7.83 28.07 -8.74
N LEU A 76 -7.22 27.55 -7.66
CA LEU A 76 -7.86 26.52 -6.82
C LEU A 76 -9.14 27.00 -6.16
N ARG A 77 -9.30 28.32 -5.93
CA ARG A 77 -10.51 28.90 -5.32
C ARG A 77 -11.76 28.56 -6.12
N GLU A 78 -11.66 28.48 -7.45
CA GLU A 78 -12.76 28.08 -8.34
C GLU A 78 -13.23 26.63 -8.11
N TYR A 79 -12.36 25.79 -7.53
CA TYR A 79 -12.63 24.39 -7.24
C TYR A 79 -12.86 24.13 -5.75
N ALA A 80 -12.93 25.15 -4.89
CA ALA A 80 -13.01 24.94 -3.44
C ALA A 80 -14.19 24.03 -3.03
N ALA A 81 -15.38 24.29 -3.58
CA ALA A 81 -16.56 23.47 -3.35
C ALA A 81 -16.41 22.05 -3.93
N ASP A 82 -15.78 21.91 -5.10
CA ASP A 82 -15.55 20.61 -5.72
C ASP A 82 -14.54 19.78 -4.93
N VAL A 83 -13.44 20.39 -4.45
CA VAL A 83 -12.42 19.76 -3.63
C VAL A 83 -13.02 19.27 -2.31
N ALA A 84 -13.88 20.06 -1.67
CA ALA A 84 -14.60 19.64 -0.46
C ALA A 84 -15.48 18.40 -0.74
N ARG A 85 -16.28 18.44 -1.81
CA ARG A 85 -17.17 17.34 -2.22
C ARG A 85 -16.40 16.07 -2.61
N TRP A 86 -15.39 16.20 -3.46
CA TRP A 86 -14.54 15.06 -3.83
C TRP A 86 -13.79 14.50 -2.61
N GLY A 87 -13.37 15.38 -1.69
CA GLY A 87 -12.75 15.01 -0.43
C GLY A 87 -13.67 14.16 0.44
N ALA A 88 -14.94 14.52 0.57
CA ALA A 88 -15.93 13.73 1.31
C ALA A 88 -16.10 12.34 0.71
N CYS A 89 -16.30 12.25 -0.61
CA CYS A 89 -16.37 10.95 -1.31
C CYS A 89 -15.10 10.11 -1.08
N GLN A 90 -13.92 10.71 -1.17
CA GLN A 90 -12.66 10.01 -0.98
C GLN A 90 -12.50 9.50 0.45
N ARG A 91 -12.94 10.26 1.47
CA ARG A 91 -12.88 9.81 2.87
C ARG A 91 -13.79 8.61 3.12
N VAL A 92 -15.01 8.60 2.57
CA VAL A 92 -15.92 7.44 2.63
C VAL A 92 -15.24 6.18 2.08
N VAL A 93 -14.60 6.28 0.92
CA VAL A 93 -13.83 5.18 0.32
C VAL A 93 -12.68 4.76 1.22
N SER A 94 -11.85 5.70 1.68
CA SER A 94 -10.68 5.41 2.52
C SER A 94 -11.07 4.71 3.82
N ILE A 95 -12.17 5.12 4.45
CA ILE A 95 -12.74 4.43 5.61
C ILE A 95 -13.14 3.01 5.24
N GLY A 96 -13.81 2.81 4.09
CA GLY A 96 -14.23 1.49 3.62
C GLY A 96 -13.07 0.52 3.39
N VAL A 97 -12.02 0.97 2.69
CA VAL A 97 -10.81 0.17 2.44
C VAL A 97 -10.12 -0.18 3.75
N THR A 98 -9.92 0.79 4.63
CA THR A 98 -9.28 0.58 5.95
C THR A 98 -10.08 -0.43 6.77
N PHE A 99 -11.39 -0.21 6.89
CA PHE A 99 -12.30 -1.08 7.63
C PHE A 99 -12.28 -2.52 7.09
N MET A 100 -12.28 -2.71 5.77
CA MET A 100 -12.23 -4.04 5.16
C MET A 100 -10.89 -4.72 5.31
N ASN A 101 -9.78 -3.99 5.23
CA ASN A 101 -8.45 -4.54 5.47
C ASN A 101 -8.25 -4.99 6.92
N GLU A 102 -8.82 -4.27 7.89
CA GLU A 102 -8.67 -4.59 9.32
C GLU A 102 -9.67 -5.63 9.82
N GLN A 103 -10.92 -5.55 9.38
CA GLN A 103 -12.02 -6.31 9.96
C GLN A 103 -12.46 -7.49 9.09
N GLY A 104 -12.13 -7.47 7.79
CA GLY A 104 -12.68 -8.38 6.80
C GLY A 104 -14.21 -8.24 6.62
N LEU A 105 -14.75 -9.01 5.70
CA LEU A 105 -16.20 -9.15 5.53
C LEU A 105 -16.74 -10.15 6.54
N SER A 106 -17.78 -9.77 7.26
CA SER A 106 -18.54 -10.62 8.19
C SER A 106 -19.97 -10.12 8.29
N HIS A 107 -20.90 -10.92 8.80
CA HIS A 107 -22.27 -10.47 9.03
C HIS A 107 -22.31 -9.17 9.88
N GLY A 108 -23.13 -8.20 9.44
CA GLY A 108 -23.24 -6.89 10.05
C GLY A 108 -22.09 -5.92 9.73
N ALA A 109 -21.16 -6.28 8.84
CA ALA A 109 -20.12 -5.38 8.37
C ALA A 109 -20.73 -4.14 7.70
N ALA A 110 -21.80 -4.30 6.92
CA ALA A 110 -22.47 -3.17 6.28
C ALA A 110 -23.03 -2.15 7.30
N GLN A 111 -23.62 -2.64 8.41
CA GLN A 111 -24.13 -1.78 9.46
C GLN A 111 -23.00 -1.03 10.18
N ARG A 112 -21.90 -1.72 10.51
CA ARG A 112 -20.72 -1.11 11.16
C ARG A 112 -20.07 -0.08 10.25
N PHE A 113 -19.91 -0.39 8.97
CA PHE A 113 -19.41 0.55 7.97
C PHE A 113 -20.27 1.82 7.91
N GLY A 114 -21.61 1.68 7.85
CA GLY A 114 -22.53 2.82 7.83
C GLY A 114 -22.36 3.75 9.03
N LYS A 115 -22.11 3.21 10.23
CA LYS A 115 -21.81 4.00 11.43
C LYS A 115 -20.48 4.75 11.31
N LEU A 116 -19.45 4.12 10.74
CA LEU A 116 -18.11 4.70 10.60
C LEU A 116 -18.09 5.89 9.63
N VAL A 117 -18.88 5.85 8.56
CA VAL A 117 -18.88 6.90 7.53
C VAL A 117 -19.88 8.02 7.79
N ALA A 118 -20.68 7.95 8.87
CA ALA A 118 -21.79 8.88 9.12
C ALA A 118 -21.35 10.35 9.17
N SER A 119 -20.18 10.64 9.76
CA SER A 119 -19.62 12.00 9.82
C SER A 119 -19.20 12.56 8.47
N GLU A 120 -18.96 11.69 7.48
CA GLU A 120 -18.46 12.07 6.16
C GLU A 120 -19.57 12.34 5.14
N LEU A 121 -20.83 12.11 5.51
CA LEU A 121 -22.00 12.23 4.63
C LEU A 121 -22.48 13.67 4.49
N THR A 122 -21.57 14.57 4.16
CA THR A 122 -21.80 16.03 4.12
C THR A 122 -22.64 16.48 2.94
N ASP A 123 -22.58 15.74 1.82
CA ASP A 123 -23.26 16.11 0.57
C ASP A 123 -23.86 14.90 -0.17
N HIS A 124 -24.66 15.16 -1.21
CA HIS A 124 -25.34 14.12 -1.98
C HIS A 124 -24.37 13.09 -2.61
N ALA A 125 -23.22 13.51 -3.13
CA ALA A 125 -22.27 12.60 -3.76
C ALA A 125 -21.62 11.66 -2.73
N SER A 126 -21.23 12.18 -1.56
CA SER A 126 -20.69 11.35 -0.47
C SER A 126 -21.71 10.30 0.01
N ARG A 127 -23.00 10.69 0.09
CA ARG A 127 -24.11 9.80 0.43
C ARG A 127 -24.33 8.71 -0.61
N ASP A 128 -24.29 9.06 -1.91
CA ASP A 128 -24.42 8.08 -2.99
C ASP A 128 -23.29 7.04 -2.95
N VAL A 129 -22.04 7.49 -2.75
CA VAL A 129 -20.90 6.58 -2.59
C VAL A 129 -21.09 5.66 -1.38
N ALA A 130 -21.45 6.21 -0.22
CA ALA A 130 -21.70 5.42 0.98
C ALA A 130 -22.84 4.41 0.80
N HIS A 131 -23.91 4.82 0.11
CA HIS A 131 -25.05 3.95 -0.19
C HIS A 131 -24.65 2.78 -1.09
N ARG A 132 -23.90 3.05 -2.18
CA ARG A 132 -23.41 1.99 -3.09
C ARG A 132 -22.49 1.01 -2.36
N LEU A 133 -21.55 1.51 -1.57
CA LEU A 133 -20.64 0.66 -0.79
C LEU A 133 -21.39 -0.16 0.27
N THR A 134 -22.34 0.46 0.98
CA THR A 134 -23.16 -0.25 1.97
C THR A 134 -24.02 -1.33 1.31
N THR A 135 -24.61 -1.04 0.15
CA THR A 135 -25.40 -2.01 -0.62
C THR A 135 -24.54 -3.19 -1.05
N PHE A 136 -23.35 -2.92 -1.59
CA PHE A 136 -22.38 -3.95 -1.96
C PHE A 136 -21.98 -4.82 -0.77
N LEU A 137 -21.69 -4.21 0.39
CA LEU A 137 -21.35 -4.94 1.61
C LEU A 137 -22.50 -5.81 2.10
N LYS A 138 -23.76 -5.32 2.06
CA LYS A 138 -24.94 -6.12 2.41
C LYS A 138 -25.09 -7.36 1.52
N GLN A 139 -24.95 -7.17 0.20
CA GLN A 139 -25.05 -8.26 -0.77
C GLN A 139 -23.91 -9.27 -0.62
N SER A 140 -22.73 -8.81 -0.22
CA SER A 140 -21.57 -9.67 -0.03
C SER A 140 -21.66 -10.43 1.30
N GLU A 141 -22.03 -9.76 2.40
CA GLU A 141 -22.13 -10.40 3.71
C GLU A 141 -23.28 -11.43 3.78
N SER A 142 -24.35 -11.27 2.97
CA SER A 142 -25.45 -12.25 2.90
C SER A 142 -25.05 -13.58 2.26
N GLN A 143 -23.89 -13.65 1.60
CA GLN A 143 -23.36 -14.89 1.01
C GLN A 143 -22.48 -15.68 1.99
N LEU A 144 -22.18 -15.10 3.16
CA LEU A 144 -21.35 -15.76 4.17
C LEU A 144 -22.13 -16.83 4.92
N ARG A 145 -21.42 -17.84 5.41
CA ARG A 145 -21.98 -18.78 6.39
C ARG A 145 -22.01 -18.12 7.78
N ALA A 146 -22.81 -18.70 8.68
CA ALA A 146 -22.85 -18.26 10.06
C ALA A 146 -21.46 -18.31 10.70
N GLY A 147 -21.04 -17.19 11.30
CA GLY A 147 -19.72 -17.05 11.94
C GLY A 147 -18.54 -16.85 11.00
N GLU A 148 -18.72 -16.87 9.67
CA GLU A 148 -17.61 -16.64 8.75
C GLU A 148 -17.13 -15.18 8.77
N ARG A 149 -15.81 -15.04 8.63
CA ARG A 149 -15.12 -13.79 8.37
C ARG A 149 -14.06 -14.03 7.30
N LEU A 150 -14.17 -13.32 6.19
CA LEU A 150 -13.31 -13.51 5.02
C LEU A 150 -12.65 -12.20 4.57
N PRO A 151 -11.43 -12.25 4.01
CA PRO A 151 -10.84 -11.09 3.36
C PRO A 151 -11.67 -10.71 2.13
N LEU A 152 -12.05 -9.44 2.01
CA LEU A 152 -12.80 -8.93 0.85
C LEU A 152 -11.89 -8.51 -0.30
N ILE A 153 -10.65 -8.11 0.02
CA ILE A 153 -9.68 -7.56 -0.92
C ILE A 153 -8.33 -8.24 -0.78
N THR A 154 -7.58 -8.33 -1.88
CA THR A 154 -6.28 -9.00 -1.96
C THR A 154 -5.12 -8.15 -1.44
N GLU A 155 -5.35 -6.88 -1.06
CA GLU A 155 -4.34 -6.00 -0.47
C GLU A 155 -3.67 -6.61 0.77
N ILE A 156 -4.41 -7.43 1.52
CA ILE A 156 -3.85 -8.16 2.68
C ILE A 156 -2.77 -9.17 2.28
N LEU A 157 -2.87 -9.77 1.08
CA LEU A 157 -1.86 -10.68 0.54
C LEU A 157 -0.59 -9.90 0.16
N GLU A 158 -0.75 -8.76 -0.51
CA GLU A 158 0.37 -7.89 -0.87
C GLU A 158 1.09 -7.36 0.38
N SER A 159 0.32 -6.97 1.40
CA SER A 159 0.85 -6.54 2.70
C SER A 159 1.63 -7.66 3.40
N SER A 160 1.13 -8.90 3.31
CA SER A 160 1.80 -10.08 3.85
C SER A 160 3.15 -10.34 3.15
N PHE A 161 3.22 -10.16 1.83
CA PHE A 161 4.50 -10.20 1.10
C PHE A 161 5.41 -9.02 1.44
N GLY A 162 4.86 -7.86 1.80
CA GLY A 162 5.63 -6.74 2.35
C GLY A 162 6.36 -7.10 3.64
N LEU A 163 5.64 -7.70 4.60
CA LEU A 163 6.22 -8.22 5.85
C LEU A 163 7.30 -9.28 5.56
N TYR A 164 7.03 -10.16 4.61
CA TYR A 164 7.97 -11.21 4.23
C TYR A 164 9.26 -10.65 3.61
N LYS A 165 9.17 -9.62 2.75
CA LYS A 165 10.35 -8.94 2.20
C LYS A 165 11.18 -8.25 3.29
N GLN A 166 10.54 -7.68 4.31
CA GLN A 166 11.24 -7.12 5.46
C GLN A 166 12.01 -8.21 6.23
N LEU A 167 11.42 -9.41 6.34
CA LEU A 167 12.08 -10.58 6.93
C LEU A 167 13.27 -11.07 6.08
N GLU A 168 13.13 -11.15 4.76
CA GLU A 168 14.19 -11.60 3.83
C GLU A 168 15.36 -10.61 3.69
N ARG A 169 15.13 -9.32 3.98
CA ARG A 169 16.13 -8.25 3.82
C ARG A 169 16.79 -8.27 2.44
N GLN A 170 18.10 -8.51 2.38
CA GLN A 170 18.88 -8.48 1.14
C GLN A 170 18.64 -9.68 0.22
N GLN A 171 18.02 -10.77 0.71
CA GLN A 171 17.74 -11.98 -0.08
C GLN A 171 16.51 -11.82 -0.98
N SER A 172 15.74 -10.74 -0.86
CA SER A 172 14.49 -10.53 -1.61
C SER A 172 14.67 -10.30 -3.13
N LYS A 173 15.92 -10.25 -3.63
CA LYS A 173 16.25 -9.95 -5.04
C LYS A 173 16.48 -11.19 -5.90
N GLY A 174 16.56 -12.39 -5.30
CA GLY A 174 16.97 -13.63 -5.98
C GLY A 174 15.90 -14.71 -6.08
N GLY A 175 14.63 -14.41 -5.77
CA GLY A 175 13.54 -15.38 -5.66
C GLY A 175 13.34 -15.89 -4.23
N PHE A 176 12.34 -16.76 -4.04
CA PHE A 176 12.03 -17.31 -2.71
C PHE A 176 13.10 -18.28 -2.23
N THR A 177 13.42 -18.20 -0.94
CA THR A 177 14.32 -19.12 -0.25
C THR A 177 13.54 -20.09 0.66
N SER A 178 14.24 -20.97 1.37
CA SER A 178 13.65 -21.79 2.43
C SER A 178 12.97 -20.94 3.53
N LEU A 179 13.29 -19.64 3.62
CA LEU A 179 12.62 -18.70 4.52
C LEU A 179 11.12 -18.60 4.24
N LEU A 180 10.64 -18.99 3.06
CA LEU A 180 9.20 -19.02 2.75
C LEU A 180 8.41 -19.89 3.76
N ALA A 181 9.04 -20.91 4.35
CA ALA A 181 8.45 -21.70 5.42
C ALA A 181 8.05 -20.87 6.66
N SER A 182 8.68 -19.70 6.85
CA SER A 182 8.34 -18.76 7.93
C SER A 182 7.18 -17.82 7.58
N PHE A 183 6.68 -17.80 6.34
CA PHE A 183 5.66 -16.84 5.89
C PHE A 183 4.40 -16.89 6.78
N GLY A 184 3.91 -18.09 7.10
CA GLY A 184 2.74 -18.25 7.97
C GLY A 184 2.93 -17.73 9.40
N SER A 185 4.18 -17.61 9.87
CA SER A 185 4.48 -17.02 11.19
C SER A 185 4.24 -15.52 11.23
N LEU A 186 4.29 -14.84 10.08
CA LEU A 186 4.05 -13.40 9.97
C LEU A 186 2.57 -13.03 10.15
N LEU A 187 1.67 -13.99 9.99
CA LEU A 187 0.21 -13.79 9.96
C LEU A 187 -0.45 -14.02 11.32
N ARG A 188 0.34 -14.27 12.37
CA ARG A 188 -0.18 -14.49 13.72
C ARG A 188 0.70 -13.83 14.78
N PRO A 189 0.13 -13.41 15.92
CA PRO A 189 0.92 -12.97 17.06
C PRO A 189 1.89 -14.07 17.50
N THR A 190 3.17 -13.72 17.58
CA THR A 190 4.23 -14.63 18.06
C THR A 190 4.41 -14.41 19.55
N THR A 191 3.80 -15.26 20.37
CA THR A 191 3.91 -15.25 21.83
C THR A 191 4.79 -16.38 22.34
N PRO A 192 5.45 -16.26 23.51
CA PRO A 192 6.25 -17.35 24.09
C PRO A 192 5.48 -18.67 24.21
N ALA A 193 4.20 -18.62 24.59
CA ALA A 193 3.34 -19.80 24.67
C ALA A 193 3.10 -20.44 23.29
N SER A 194 2.83 -19.63 22.26
CA SER A 194 2.63 -20.13 20.90
C SER A 194 3.89 -20.79 20.32
N ILE A 195 5.08 -20.23 20.63
CA ILE A 195 6.37 -20.79 20.25
C ILE A 195 6.56 -22.16 20.90
N ARG A 196 6.43 -22.27 22.24
CA ARG A 196 6.60 -23.55 22.94
C ARG A 196 5.68 -24.63 22.37
N LYS A 197 4.41 -24.29 22.13
CA LYS A 197 3.41 -25.20 21.54
C LYS A 197 3.77 -25.62 20.11
N ALA A 198 4.41 -24.76 19.32
CA ALA A 198 4.85 -25.09 17.97
C ALA A 198 6.06 -26.04 18.00
N PHE A 199 7.06 -25.74 18.82
CA PHE A 199 8.25 -26.56 19.00
C PHE A 199 7.95 -27.95 19.59
N SER A 200 6.88 -28.08 20.39
CA SER A 200 6.43 -29.38 20.91
C SER A 200 5.70 -30.24 19.87
N ARG A 201 5.31 -29.67 18.72
CA ARG A 201 4.52 -30.36 17.68
C ARG A 201 5.32 -30.70 16.44
N VAL A 202 6.31 -29.88 16.08
CA VAL A 202 7.06 -30.01 14.83
C VAL A 202 8.54 -29.88 15.15
N SER A 203 9.32 -30.90 14.77
CA SER A 203 10.77 -30.85 14.94
C SER A 203 11.46 -30.08 13.82
N VAL A 204 12.73 -29.70 14.06
CA VAL A 204 13.58 -29.12 13.01
C VAL A 204 13.72 -30.09 11.83
N LYS A 205 13.82 -31.39 12.10
CA LYS A 205 13.93 -32.43 11.08
C LYS A 205 12.71 -32.47 10.18
N ASP A 206 11.51 -32.39 10.75
CA ASP A 206 10.25 -32.36 9.99
C ASP A 206 10.17 -31.12 9.09
N THR A 207 10.58 -29.97 9.64
CA THR A 207 10.61 -28.71 8.88
C THR A 207 11.58 -28.79 7.71
N GLN A 208 12.78 -29.33 7.91
CA GLN A 208 13.78 -29.50 6.84
C GLN A 208 13.31 -30.48 5.77
N ALA A 209 12.68 -31.60 6.17
CA ALA A 209 12.09 -32.54 5.24
C ALA A 209 10.99 -31.89 4.39
N TRP A 210 10.10 -31.12 5.03
CA TRP A 210 9.04 -30.40 4.32
C TRP A 210 9.59 -29.39 3.32
N ILE A 211 10.60 -28.60 3.71
CA ILE A 211 11.28 -27.64 2.83
C ILE A 211 11.89 -28.38 1.65
N LYS A 212 12.60 -29.48 1.86
CA LYS A 212 13.22 -30.25 0.76
C LYS A 212 12.18 -30.79 -0.23
N THR A 213 11.00 -31.18 0.24
CA THR A 213 9.93 -31.72 -0.60
C THR A 213 9.19 -30.63 -1.39
N HIS A 214 8.97 -29.45 -0.81
CA HIS A 214 8.06 -28.44 -1.39
C HIS A 214 8.78 -27.17 -1.90
N ILE A 215 9.94 -26.85 -1.34
CA ILE A 215 10.76 -25.70 -1.74
C ILE A 215 11.96 -26.27 -2.50
N THR A 216 11.91 -26.16 -3.83
CA THR A 216 12.98 -26.61 -4.71
C THR A 216 14.28 -25.82 -4.52
N GLU A 217 15.35 -26.25 -5.17
CA GLU A 217 16.65 -25.57 -5.07
C GLU A 217 16.56 -24.09 -5.45
N THR A 218 17.03 -23.24 -4.54
CA THR A 218 17.10 -21.79 -4.74
C THR A 218 18.10 -21.45 -5.84
N LEU A 219 17.93 -20.30 -6.49
CA LEU A 219 18.90 -19.82 -7.50
C LEU A 219 20.31 -19.68 -6.92
N THR A 220 20.42 -19.26 -5.66
CA THR A 220 21.71 -19.19 -4.95
C THR A 220 22.33 -20.58 -4.78
N SER A 221 21.55 -21.61 -4.43
CA SER A 221 22.03 -22.99 -4.32
C SER A 221 22.54 -23.52 -5.66
N LYS A 222 21.78 -23.31 -6.73
CA LYS A 222 22.18 -23.69 -8.10
C LYS A 222 23.47 -22.99 -8.53
N ARG A 223 23.60 -21.69 -8.25
CA ARG A 223 24.81 -20.91 -8.53
C ARG A 223 26.02 -21.43 -7.74
N GLN A 224 25.85 -21.75 -6.47
CA GLN A 224 26.92 -22.33 -5.65
C GLN A 224 27.31 -23.75 -6.09
N ALA A 225 26.35 -24.56 -6.55
CA ALA A 225 26.62 -25.88 -7.10
C ALA A 225 27.47 -25.76 -8.37
N ALA A 226 27.10 -24.86 -9.29
CA ALA A 226 27.87 -24.58 -10.51
C ALA A 226 29.31 -24.10 -10.21
N TYR A 227 29.50 -23.20 -9.24
CA TYR A 227 30.85 -22.76 -8.84
C TYR A 227 31.67 -23.89 -8.20
N ARG A 228 31.05 -24.74 -7.38
CA ARG A 228 31.72 -25.91 -6.78
C ARG A 228 32.16 -26.90 -7.84
N GLU A 229 31.29 -27.16 -8.82
CA GLU A 229 31.61 -28.01 -9.97
C GLU A 229 32.81 -27.45 -10.74
N PHE A 230 32.79 -26.17 -11.10
CA PHE A 230 33.91 -25.48 -11.76
C PHE A 230 35.22 -25.60 -10.98
N GLN A 231 35.21 -25.34 -9.67
CA GLN A 231 36.39 -25.45 -8.81
C GLN A 231 36.93 -26.89 -8.72
N SER A 232 36.03 -27.87 -8.68
CA SER A 232 36.41 -29.28 -8.62
C SER A 232 37.12 -29.74 -9.90
N THR A 233 36.68 -29.24 -11.06
CA THR A 233 37.31 -29.52 -12.36
C THR A 233 38.69 -28.89 -12.47
N HIS A 234 38.85 -27.64 -12.02
CA HIS A 234 40.16 -26.98 -11.98
C HIS A 234 41.15 -27.69 -11.05
N THR A 235 40.72 -28.08 -9.84
CA THR A 235 41.57 -28.82 -8.89
C THR A 235 42.01 -30.18 -9.44
N ARG A 236 41.17 -30.82 -10.27
CA ARG A 236 41.48 -32.10 -10.92
C ARG A 236 42.47 -31.93 -12.08
N ALA A 237 42.34 -30.86 -12.86
CA ALA A 237 43.27 -30.50 -13.93
C ALA A 237 44.68 -30.17 -13.37
N THR A 238 44.77 -29.37 -12.31
CA THR A 238 46.06 -29.01 -11.68
C THR A 238 46.76 -30.20 -11.03
N LYS A 239 46.02 -31.23 -10.60
CA LYS A 239 46.62 -32.49 -10.09
C LYS A 239 47.13 -33.39 -11.21
N LEU A 240 46.48 -33.45 -12.37
CA LEU A 240 46.98 -34.24 -13.50
C LEU A 240 48.30 -33.68 -14.02
N ASP A 241 48.42 -32.35 -14.16
CA ASP A 241 49.64 -31.69 -14.66
C ASP A 241 50.83 -31.82 -13.70
N ALA A 242 50.59 -32.04 -12.40
CA ALA A 242 51.65 -32.25 -11.41
C ALA A 242 52.12 -33.71 -11.28
N THR A 243 51.52 -34.65 -12.02
CA THR A 243 51.87 -36.09 -11.99
C THR A 243 52.47 -36.59 -13.31
N THR A 244 52.76 -35.68 -14.25
CA THR A 244 53.56 -35.88 -15.47
C THR A 244 54.92 -35.20 -15.31
#